data_AF-A0A967BU42-F1
#
_entry.id   AF-A0A967BU42-F1
#
_cell.length_a   1.000
_cell.length_b   1.000
_cell.length_c   1.000
_cell.angle_alpha   90.00
_cell.angle_beta   90.00
_cell.angle_gamma   90.00
#
_symmetry.space_group_name_H-M   'P 1'
#
loop_
_entity.id
_entity.type
_entity.pdbx_description
1 polymer ?
#
loop_
_entity_poly.entity_id
_entity_poly.type
_entity_poly.pdbx_seq_one_letter_code
_entity_poly.pdbx_strand_id
1 'polypeptide(L)'
;CAAAPAWRITDTALKQREKFAFHYNSDCRGQSVFYPLVEGRTLSRPQVPTTLPTYDELIGRNGITSRNYNEHLIKLFRPGRLNVLTIHAEAEGISCLGLFQDFLKKARQRGITLAPLMDMLDSSEAIGTSAIVPGRVGGRDGWISSQETGPRP
;
A
#
# COMPACT_ATOMS: atom_id res chain seq x y z
N CYS A 1 0.13 10.21 10.66
CA CYS A 1 -0.37 9.64 9.38
C CYS A 1 -1.76 9.05 9.62
N ALA A 2 -2.45 8.61 8.57
CA ALA A 2 -3.68 7.84 8.70
C ALA A 2 -3.82 6.81 7.55
N ALA A 3 -4.57 5.75 7.78
CA ALA A 3 -4.92 4.75 6.77
C ALA A 3 -6.39 4.36 6.94
N ALA A 4 -7.12 4.28 5.83
CA ALA A 4 -8.53 3.92 5.83
C ALA A 4 -8.70 2.43 6.13
N PRO A 5 -9.63 2.05 7.03
CA PRO A 5 -9.99 0.65 7.23
C PRO A 5 -10.36 -0.02 5.91
N ALA A 6 -9.81 -1.21 5.67
CA ALA A 6 -9.99 -1.98 4.43
C ALA A 6 -9.67 -1.20 3.13
N TRP A 7 -8.87 -0.13 3.22
CA TRP A 7 -8.62 0.81 2.13
C TRP A 7 -9.90 1.39 1.53
N ARG A 8 -10.92 1.71 2.33
CA ARG A 8 -12.16 2.34 1.87
C ARG A 8 -12.21 3.79 2.32
N ILE A 9 -11.87 4.70 1.41
CA ILE A 9 -11.93 6.14 1.62
C ILE A 9 -12.84 6.78 0.58
N THR A 10 -13.57 7.80 1.00
CA THR A 10 -14.42 8.63 0.12
C THR A 10 -13.84 10.03 -0.01
N ASP A 11 -14.21 10.75 -1.05
CA ASP A 11 -13.86 12.15 -1.25
C ASP A 11 -14.22 13.02 -0.06
N THR A 12 -15.39 12.81 0.53
CA THR A 12 -15.82 13.51 1.75
C THR A 12 -14.85 13.26 2.91
N ALA A 13 -14.43 12.01 3.13
CA ALA A 13 -13.48 11.66 4.18
C ALA A 13 -12.06 12.20 3.90
N LEU A 14 -11.60 12.18 2.64
CA LEU A 14 -10.34 12.80 2.23
C LEU A 14 -10.35 14.31 2.52
N LYS A 15 -11.42 15.02 2.18
CA LYS A 15 -11.57 16.45 2.50
C LYS A 15 -11.55 16.72 4.01
N GLN A 16 -12.15 15.85 4.84
CA GLN A 16 -12.08 16.01 6.31
C GLN A 16 -10.66 15.83 6.85
N ARG A 17 -9.85 14.96 6.22
CA ARG A 17 -8.47 14.71 6.66
C ARG A 17 -7.54 15.90 6.51
N GLU A 18 -7.83 16.84 5.61
CA GLU A 18 -7.08 18.09 5.49
C GLU A 18 -7.10 18.93 6.78
N LYS A 19 -8.07 18.70 7.67
CA LYS A 19 -8.16 19.38 8.97
C LYS A 19 -7.16 18.84 10.01
N PHE A 20 -6.52 17.72 9.72
CA PHE A 20 -5.60 17.06 10.65
C PHE A 20 -4.15 17.26 10.18
N ALA A 21 -3.23 17.39 11.14
CA ALA A 21 -1.81 17.53 10.89
C ALA A 21 -1.12 16.20 10.54
N PHE A 22 -1.71 15.41 9.63
CA PHE A 22 -1.06 14.22 9.11
C PHE A 22 0.02 14.59 8.09
N HIS A 23 1.16 13.89 8.14
CA HIS A 23 2.21 14.05 7.12
C HIS A 23 1.84 13.37 5.80
N TYR A 24 1.18 12.21 5.88
CA TYR A 24 0.70 11.44 4.73
C TYR A 24 -0.48 10.56 5.15
N ASN A 25 -1.13 10.00 4.14
CA ASN A 25 -2.16 8.99 4.25
C ASN A 25 -1.77 7.71 3.47
N SER A 26 -2.34 6.55 3.81
CA SER A 26 -2.11 5.28 3.12
C SER A 26 -3.44 4.55 2.91
N ASP A 27 -4.35 5.19 2.15
CA ASP A 27 -5.76 4.79 2.09
C ASP A 27 -6.11 3.83 0.96
N CYS A 28 -5.19 3.57 0.05
CA CYS A 28 -5.50 2.95 -1.22
C CYS A 28 -4.41 1.98 -1.70
N ARG A 29 -4.78 1.15 -2.68
CA ARG A 29 -3.85 0.43 -3.55
C ARG A 29 -3.30 1.39 -4.61
N GLY A 30 -2.01 1.31 -4.93
CA GLY A 30 -1.42 2.19 -5.94
C GLY A 30 -0.03 1.75 -6.40
N GLN A 31 0.68 2.67 -7.05
CA GLN A 31 1.98 2.43 -7.67
C GLN A 31 3.04 3.49 -7.33
N SER A 32 2.63 4.69 -6.93
CA SER A 32 3.53 5.80 -6.59
C SER A 32 2.93 6.69 -5.50
N VAL A 33 3.77 7.51 -4.87
CA VAL A 33 3.29 8.58 -3.98
C VAL A 33 2.59 9.64 -4.83
N PHE A 34 1.45 10.16 -4.36
CA PHE A 34 0.70 11.19 -5.08
C PHE A 34 -0.11 12.09 -4.14
N TYR A 35 -0.41 13.31 -4.58
CA TYR A 35 -1.43 14.15 -3.94
C TYR A 35 -2.82 13.82 -4.49
N PRO A 36 -3.81 13.53 -3.63
CA PRO A 36 -5.13 13.14 -4.11
C PRO A 36 -5.86 14.32 -4.75
N LEU A 37 -6.42 14.09 -5.93
CA LEU A 37 -7.29 15.04 -6.62
C LEU A 37 -8.75 14.71 -6.35
N VAL A 38 -9.49 15.67 -5.80
CA VAL A 38 -10.92 15.54 -5.49
C VAL A 38 -11.66 16.72 -6.11
N GLU A 39 -12.62 16.45 -7.00
CA GLU A 39 -13.41 17.49 -7.70
C GLU A 39 -12.53 18.58 -8.35
N GLY A 40 -11.41 18.18 -8.96
CA GLY A 40 -10.47 19.12 -9.60
C GLY A 40 -9.58 19.91 -8.63
N ARG A 41 -9.72 19.69 -7.32
CA ARG A 41 -8.85 20.28 -6.30
C ARG A 41 -7.82 19.26 -5.80
N THR A 42 -6.55 19.64 -5.87
CA THR A 42 -5.47 18.90 -5.23
C THR A 42 -5.52 19.10 -3.73
N LEU A 43 -5.56 18.00 -2.97
CA LEU A 43 -5.46 18.02 -1.52
C LEU A 43 -3.99 18.06 -1.10
N SER A 44 -3.71 18.64 0.08
CA SER A 44 -2.35 18.94 0.52
C SER A 44 -1.64 17.78 1.22
N ARG A 45 -2.35 16.70 1.57
CA ARG A 45 -1.75 15.51 2.20
C ARG A 45 -1.48 14.40 1.17
N PRO A 46 -0.21 13.98 0.96
CA PRO A 46 0.10 12.93 0.00
C PRO A 46 -0.41 11.56 0.47
N GLN A 47 -0.65 10.69 -0.50
CA GLN A 47 -0.90 9.26 -0.32
C GLN A 47 0.41 8.50 -0.54
N VAL A 48 0.75 7.61 0.40
CA VAL A 48 1.76 6.56 0.24
C VAL A 48 0.97 5.25 0.14
N PRO A 49 0.54 4.84 -1.07
CA PRO A 49 -0.37 3.72 -1.21
C PRO A 49 0.32 2.38 -0.90
N THR A 50 -0.47 1.40 -0.48
CA THR A 50 -0.01 0.00 -0.49
C THR A 50 0.20 -0.44 -1.93
N THR A 51 1.33 -1.09 -2.23
CA THR A 51 1.66 -1.51 -3.61
C THR A 51 1.74 -3.04 -3.71
N LEU A 52 2.26 -3.70 -2.68
CA LEU A 52 2.40 -5.15 -2.62
C LEU A 52 1.13 -5.81 -2.09
N PRO A 53 0.83 -7.05 -2.52
CA PRO A 53 -0.32 -7.78 -1.98
C PRO A 53 -0.11 -8.21 -0.53
N THR A 54 -1.20 -8.32 0.22
CA THR A 54 -1.18 -8.80 1.61
C THR A 54 -1.17 -10.32 1.69
N TYR A 55 -0.93 -10.85 2.89
CA TYR A 55 -0.96 -12.30 3.15
C TYR A 55 -2.29 -12.93 2.71
N ASP A 56 -3.41 -12.35 3.12
CA ASP A 56 -4.77 -12.81 2.81
C ASP A 56 -5.13 -12.72 1.32
N GLU A 57 -4.48 -11.84 0.56
CA GLU A 57 -4.67 -11.74 -0.90
C GLU A 57 -3.97 -12.90 -1.64
N LEU A 58 -2.81 -13.36 -1.14
CA LEU A 58 -1.99 -14.38 -1.79
C LEU A 58 -2.28 -15.81 -1.31
N ILE A 59 -2.43 -16.03 -0.01
CA ILE A 59 -2.44 -17.38 0.56
C ILE A 59 -3.61 -18.22 0.04
N GLY A 60 -3.35 -19.49 -0.30
CA GLY A 60 -4.35 -20.43 -0.78
C GLY A 60 -4.80 -20.20 -2.23
N ARG A 61 -4.21 -19.23 -2.94
CA ARG A 61 -4.52 -18.93 -4.35
C ARG A 61 -3.34 -19.26 -5.25
N ASN A 62 -3.60 -19.69 -6.48
CA ASN A 62 -2.58 -19.93 -7.50
C ASN A 62 -1.41 -20.82 -7.01
N GLY A 63 -1.68 -21.80 -6.14
CA GLY A 63 -0.67 -22.68 -5.56
C GLY A 63 0.23 -22.04 -4.49
N ILE A 64 -0.11 -20.84 -4.00
CA ILE A 64 0.61 -20.17 -2.92
C ILE A 64 0.20 -20.79 -1.58
N THR A 65 1.21 -21.28 -0.85
CA THR A 65 1.07 -21.88 0.48
C THR A 65 2.06 -21.19 1.42
N SER A 66 1.94 -21.42 2.73
CA SER A 66 2.89 -20.86 3.70
C SER A 66 4.34 -21.26 3.43
N ARG A 67 4.58 -22.36 2.70
CA ARG A 67 5.93 -22.82 2.34
C ARG A 67 6.61 -21.97 1.26
N ASN A 68 5.85 -21.41 0.32
CA ASN A 68 6.40 -20.67 -0.82
C ASN A 68 6.00 -19.18 -0.81
N TYR A 69 5.13 -18.76 0.12
CA TYR A 69 4.61 -17.40 0.23
C TYR A 69 5.70 -16.33 0.27
N ASN A 70 6.69 -16.45 1.16
CA ASN A 70 7.73 -15.43 1.30
C ASN A 70 8.60 -15.28 0.04
N GLU A 71 8.96 -16.39 -0.60
CA GLU A 71 9.71 -16.35 -1.87
C GLU A 71 8.88 -15.74 -2.99
N HIS A 72 7.57 -16.02 -3.03
CA HIS A 72 6.67 -15.40 -3.99
C HIS A 72 6.56 -13.89 -3.75
N LEU A 73 6.29 -13.46 -2.51
CA LEU A 73 6.14 -12.06 -2.15
C LEU A 73 7.41 -11.25 -2.45
N ILE A 74 8.59 -11.78 -2.11
CA ILE A 74 9.88 -11.11 -2.38
C ILE A 74 10.10 -10.88 -3.88
N LYS A 75 9.65 -11.80 -4.75
CA LYS A 75 9.76 -11.64 -6.22
C LYS A 75 8.90 -10.48 -6.75
N LEU A 76 7.92 -10.01 -6.00
CA LEU A 76 7.07 -8.88 -6.40
C LEU A 76 7.70 -7.52 -6.11
N PHE A 77 8.77 -7.47 -5.30
CA PHE A 77 9.48 -6.22 -5.04
C PHE A 77 10.14 -5.70 -6.32
N ARG A 78 9.98 -4.40 -6.57
CA ARG A 78 10.52 -3.72 -7.75
C ARG A 78 11.55 -2.67 -7.33
N PRO A 79 12.86 -2.91 -7.49
CA PRO A 79 13.88 -1.90 -7.20
C PRO A 79 13.60 -0.58 -7.94
N GLY A 80 13.85 0.56 -7.29
CA GLY A 80 13.59 1.89 -7.86
C GLY A 80 12.11 2.26 -8.01
N ARG A 81 11.18 1.45 -7.46
CA ARG A 81 9.75 1.78 -7.39
C ARG A 81 9.28 1.77 -5.94
N LEU A 82 8.09 2.32 -5.70
CA LEU A 82 7.46 2.29 -4.38
C LEU A 82 7.05 0.84 -4.02
N ASN A 83 7.60 0.33 -2.93
CA ASN A 83 7.28 -1.00 -2.40
C ASN A 83 6.72 -0.84 -0.98
N VAL A 84 5.39 -0.96 -0.85
CA VAL A 84 4.68 -0.81 0.42
C VAL A 84 3.89 -2.08 0.66
N LEU A 85 4.26 -2.80 1.72
CA LEU A 85 3.62 -4.02 2.19
C LEU A 85 2.81 -3.71 3.45
N THR A 86 1.53 -4.05 3.43
CA THR A 86 0.69 -3.99 4.64
C THR A 86 0.82 -5.29 5.42
N ILE A 87 1.02 -5.17 6.74
CA ILE A 87 1.19 -6.27 7.69
C ILE A 87 0.07 -6.18 8.72
N HIS A 88 -0.61 -7.28 9.01
CA HIS A 88 -1.66 -7.34 10.00
C HIS A 88 -1.11 -7.80 11.35
N ALA A 89 -1.39 -7.06 12.41
CA ALA A 89 -0.89 -7.40 13.74
C ALA A 89 -1.48 -8.73 14.23
N GLU A 90 -2.75 -8.98 13.93
CA GLU A 90 -3.49 -10.17 14.35
C GLU A 90 -3.03 -11.46 13.64
N ALA A 91 -2.53 -11.35 12.41
CA ALA A 91 -2.06 -12.49 11.63
C ALA A 91 -0.53 -12.58 11.67
N GLU A 92 0.18 -11.74 10.92
CA GLU A 92 1.64 -11.74 10.85
C GLU A 92 2.34 -11.41 12.17
N GLY A 93 1.65 -10.75 13.12
CA GLY A 93 2.16 -10.52 14.48
C GLY A 93 1.92 -11.66 15.47
N ILE A 94 1.04 -12.63 15.17
CA ILE A 94 0.67 -13.70 16.10
C ILE A 94 0.70 -15.07 15.39
N SER A 95 -0.37 -15.45 14.68
CA SER A 95 -0.53 -16.78 14.10
C SER A 95 0.46 -17.08 12.97
N CYS A 96 0.90 -16.04 12.26
CA CYS A 96 1.86 -16.09 11.17
C CYS A 96 3.23 -15.50 11.57
N LEU A 97 3.53 -15.37 12.86
CA LEU A 97 4.78 -14.75 13.36
C LEU A 97 6.03 -15.42 12.79
N GLY A 98 6.08 -16.77 12.78
CA GLY A 98 7.22 -17.50 12.23
C GLY A 98 7.42 -17.24 10.72
N LEU A 99 6.32 -17.08 9.98
CA LEU A 99 6.35 -16.75 8.56
C LEU A 99 6.88 -15.32 8.35
N PHE A 100 6.45 -14.37 9.18
CA PHE A 100 6.94 -13.00 9.11
C PHE A 100 8.43 -12.88 9.49
N GLN A 101 8.89 -13.61 10.51
CA GLN A 101 10.32 -13.66 10.86
C GLN A 101 11.18 -14.21 9.71
N ASP A 102 10.71 -15.25 9.01
CA ASP A 102 11.37 -15.78 7.82
C ASP A 102 11.40 -14.77 6.67
N PHE A 103 10.30 -14.02 6.45
CA PHE A 103 10.25 -12.93 5.49
C PHE A 103 11.33 -11.88 5.78
N LEU A 104 11.44 -11.41 7.03
CA LEU A 104 12.43 -10.40 7.42
C LEU A 104 13.88 -10.87 7.17
N LYS A 105 14.17 -12.15 7.44
CA LYS A 105 15.49 -12.74 7.18
C LYS A 105 15.79 -12.79 5.68
N LYS A 106 14.86 -13.28 4.88
CA LYS A 106 15.01 -13.40 3.41
C LYS A 106 15.08 -12.04 2.73
N ALA A 107 14.25 -11.09 3.16
CA ALA A 107 14.26 -9.72 2.66
C ALA A 107 15.66 -9.09 2.85
N ARG A 108 16.23 -9.21 4.07
CA ARG A 108 17.59 -8.74 4.36
C ARG A 108 18.65 -9.44 3.50
N GLN A 109 18.57 -10.77 3.35
CA GLN A 109 19.50 -11.53 2.49
C GLN A 109 19.43 -11.11 1.02
N ARG A 110 18.29 -10.58 0.56
CA ARG A 110 18.08 -10.04 -0.79
C ARG A 110 18.36 -8.53 -0.88
N GLY A 111 18.91 -7.91 0.16
CA GLY A 111 19.25 -6.49 0.17
C GLY A 111 18.05 -5.54 0.30
N ILE A 112 16.87 -6.05 0.69
CA ILE A 112 15.71 -5.21 0.94
C ILE A 112 15.88 -4.55 2.31
N THR A 113 15.85 -3.22 2.31
CA THR A 113 15.86 -2.41 3.54
C THR A 113 14.44 -2.02 3.90
N LEU A 114 14.09 -2.13 5.18
CA LEU A 114 12.81 -1.66 5.69
C LEU A 114 12.98 -0.23 6.18
N ALA A 115 12.07 0.65 5.77
CA ALA A 115 12.06 2.06 6.12
C ALA A 115 10.66 2.49 6.59
N PRO A 116 10.56 3.50 7.45
CA PRO A 116 9.32 4.21 7.69
C PRO A 116 8.69 4.71 6.38
N LEU A 117 7.36 4.73 6.30
CA LEU A 117 6.67 5.25 5.11
C LEU A 117 6.91 6.75 4.89
N MET A 118 7.26 7.49 5.95
CA MET A 118 7.54 8.93 5.84
C MET A 118 8.77 9.20 4.97
N ASP A 119 9.78 8.33 5.02
CA ASP A 119 10.99 8.42 4.20
C ASP A 119 10.67 8.31 2.70
N MET A 120 9.52 7.74 2.33
CA MET A 120 9.08 7.68 0.92
C MET A 120 8.68 9.06 0.37
N LEU A 121 8.54 10.07 1.24
CA LEU A 121 8.25 11.45 0.87
C LEU A 121 9.52 12.26 0.59
N ASP A 122 10.68 11.80 1.05
CA ASP A 122 11.97 12.50 0.94
C ASP A 122 12.65 12.31 -0.43
N SER A 123 11.87 11.96 -1.46
CA SER A 123 12.37 11.82 -2.83
C SER A 123 12.63 13.18 -3.46
N SER A 124 13.70 13.30 -4.23
CA SER A 124 13.95 14.46 -5.10
C SER A 124 12.98 14.54 -6.28
N GLU A 125 12.25 13.46 -6.56
CA GLU A 125 11.25 13.42 -7.64
C GLU A 125 9.99 14.19 -7.24
N ALA A 126 9.46 14.98 -8.18
CA ALA A 126 8.22 15.70 -7.96
C ALA A 126 7.05 14.73 -7.75
N ILE A 127 6.34 14.88 -6.63
CA ILE A 127 5.13 14.10 -6.34
C ILE A 127 3.99 14.62 -7.23
N GLY A 128 3.48 13.75 -8.09
CA GLY A 128 2.34 14.04 -8.96
C GLY A 128 1.00 14.05 -8.25
N THR A 129 -0.07 14.30 -9.01
CA THR A 129 -1.46 14.21 -8.52
C THR A 129 -2.18 13.03 -9.15
N SER A 130 -3.10 12.40 -8.43
CA SER A 130 -3.97 11.35 -8.97
C SER A 130 -5.32 11.34 -8.27
N ALA A 131 -6.38 10.95 -8.98
CA ALA A 131 -7.65 10.63 -8.35
C ALA A 131 -7.55 9.29 -7.59
N ILE A 132 -8.47 9.09 -6.65
CA ILE A 132 -8.70 7.81 -5.98
C ILE A 132 -10.05 7.30 -6.47
N VAL A 133 -10.06 6.12 -7.07
CA VAL A 133 -11.25 5.51 -7.68
C VAL A 133 -11.54 4.14 -7.07
N PRO A 134 -12.80 3.67 -7.08
CA PRO A 134 -13.11 2.31 -6.67
C PRO A 134 -12.40 1.28 -7.56
N GLY A 135 -11.75 0.32 -6.94
CA GLY A 135 -11.11 -0.84 -7.58
C GLY A 135 -11.46 -2.13 -6.87
N ARG A 136 -10.98 -3.25 -7.43
CA ARG A 136 -11.14 -4.60 -6.87
C ARG A 136 -9.80 -5.30 -6.86
N VAL A 137 -9.55 -6.09 -5.81
CA VAL A 137 -8.34 -6.91 -5.69
C VAL A 137 -8.77 -8.35 -5.45
N GLY A 138 -8.12 -9.27 -6.17
CA GLY A 138 -8.36 -10.69 -6.00
C GLY A 138 -8.12 -11.11 -4.56
N GLY A 139 -9.11 -11.82 -4.00
CA GLY A 139 -9.03 -12.32 -2.63
C GLY A 139 -9.60 -11.42 -1.55
N ARG A 140 -10.15 -10.26 -1.91
CA ARG A 140 -10.89 -9.39 -1.00
C ARG A 140 -12.33 -9.20 -1.46
N ASP A 141 -13.25 -9.13 -0.50
CA ASP A 141 -14.65 -8.87 -0.77
C ASP A 141 -14.94 -7.37 -0.91
N GLY A 142 -15.75 -7.04 -1.92
CA GLY A 142 -16.18 -5.67 -2.22
C GLY A 142 -15.13 -4.83 -2.95
N TRP A 143 -15.26 -3.51 -2.83
CA TRP A 143 -14.37 -2.55 -3.45
C TRP A 143 -13.31 -2.06 -2.47
N ILE A 144 -12.20 -1.61 -3.02
CA ILE A 144 -11.16 -0.85 -2.32
C ILE A 144 -10.89 0.45 -3.07
N SER A 145 -10.28 1.40 -2.41
CA SER A 145 -9.79 2.63 -3.01
C SER A 145 -8.50 2.32 -3.76
N SER A 146 -8.39 2.78 -5.01
CA SER A 146 -7.23 2.56 -5.87
C SER A 146 -6.78 3.87 -6.50
N GLN A 147 -5.48 4.08 -6.59
CA GLN A 147 -4.89 5.16 -7.38
C GLN A 147 -5.31 4.98 -8.85
N GLU A 148 -5.86 6.04 -9.45
CA GLU A 148 -6.17 6.05 -10.88
C GLU A 148 -4.88 5.95 -11.72
N THR A 149 -4.74 4.90 -12.53
CA THR A 149 -3.59 4.71 -13.43
C THR A 149 -4.05 4.79 -14.89
N GLY A 150 -3.94 5.96 -15.51
CA GLY A 150 -4.26 6.20 -16.92
C GLY A 150 -4.61 7.66 -17.20
N PRO A 151 -4.50 8.15 -18.46
CA PRO A 151 -5.08 9.43 -18.83
C PRO A 151 -6.61 9.33 -18.71
N ARG A 152 -7.23 10.36 -18.12
CA ARG A 152 -8.70 10.49 -18.10
C ARG A 152 -9.21 10.54 -19.55
N PRO A 153 -10.28 9.81 -19.92
CA PRO A 153 -10.92 9.98 -21.23
C PRO A 153 -11.43 11.40 -21.43
#